data_AF-A0A1I5GY56-F1
#
_entry.id   AF-A0A1I5GY56-F1
#
_cell.length_a   1.000
_cell.length_b   1.000
_cell.length_c   1.000
_cell.angle_alpha   90.00
_cell.angle_beta   90.00
_cell.angle_gamma   90.00
#
_symmetry.space_group_name_H-M   'P 1'
#
loop_
_entity.id
_entity.type
_entity.pdbx_description
1 polymer ?
#
loop_
_entity_poly.entity_id
_entity_poly.type
_entity_poly.pdbx_seq_one_letter_code
_entity_poly.pdbx_strand_id
1 'polypeptide(L)'
;MIDIRDTVDCVRLAVENPAERGEFRVFNQLTESFSVGELAKLVADTHPGTEITHLDTPRVEADQHHYHVVSTGLAELGLRPHLLAATLITSMFELVERHAGRVNRAALLPAMQWRLPGR
;
A
#
# COMPACT_ATOMS: atom_id res chain seq x y z
N MET A 1 2.46 3.40 2.40
CA MET A 1 1.82 3.40 1.07
C MET A 1 2.80 3.93 0.05
N ILE A 2 2.76 3.40 -1.17
CA ILE A 2 3.58 3.86 -2.30
C ILE A 2 2.86 3.50 -3.61
N ASP A 3 2.91 4.39 -4.60
CA ASP A 3 2.43 4.10 -5.96
C ASP A 3 3.43 3.21 -6.70
N ILE A 4 2.95 2.35 -7.62
CA ILE A 4 3.83 1.49 -8.40
C ILE A 4 4.81 2.29 -9.28
N ARG A 5 4.42 3.50 -9.71
CA ARG A 5 5.29 4.44 -10.45
C ARG A 5 6.47 4.88 -9.60
N ASP A 6 6.22 5.22 -8.34
CA ASP A 6 7.26 5.63 -7.39
C ASP A 6 8.17 4.45 -7.02
N THR A 7 7.66 3.22 -7.03
CA THR A 7 8.48 2.03 -6.77
C THR A 7 9.62 1.89 -7.78
N VAL A 8 9.32 2.04 -9.07
CA VAL A 8 10.35 2.00 -10.13
C VAL A 8 11.28 3.19 -10.02
N ASP A 9 10.77 4.37 -9.69
CA ASP A 9 11.57 5.58 -9.54
C ASP A 9 12.55 5.50 -8.36
N CYS A 10 12.11 4.94 -7.22
CA CYS A 10 12.96 4.70 -6.06
C CYS A 10 14.14 3.78 -6.41
N VAL A 11 13.88 2.71 -7.17
CA VAL A 11 14.95 1.81 -7.64
C VAL A 11 15.91 2.55 -8.56
N ARG A 12 15.40 3.32 -9.53
CA ARG A 12 16.22 4.15 -10.41
C ARG A 12 17.12 5.10 -9.62
N LEU A 13 16.55 5.83 -8.66
CA LEU A 13 17.29 6.77 -7.81
C LEU A 13 18.39 6.09 -6.98
N ALA A 14 18.11 4.91 -6.44
CA ALA A 14 19.09 4.15 -5.67
C ALA A 14 20.26 3.63 -6.53
N VAL A 15 19.99 3.29 -7.80
CA VAL A 15 21.01 2.87 -8.78
C VAL A 15 21.83 4.04 -9.29
N GLU A 16 21.20 5.17 -9.62
CA GLU A 16 21.86 6.37 -10.12
C GLU A 16 22.70 7.09 -9.06
N ASN A 17 22.36 6.91 -7.78
CA ASN A 17 23.11 7.44 -6.64
C ASN A 17 23.61 6.25 -5.82
N PRO A 18 24.63 5.50 -6.27
CA PRO A 18 25.06 4.27 -5.60
C PRO A 18 25.63 4.56 -4.20
N ALA A 19 25.63 3.53 -3.34
CA ALA A 19 26.32 3.60 -2.06
C ALA A 19 27.84 3.61 -2.27
N GLU A 20 28.57 4.27 -1.38
CA GLU A 20 30.02 4.25 -1.39
C GLU A 20 30.57 2.87 -1.04
N ARG A 21 31.83 2.60 -1.39
CA ARG A 21 32.45 1.31 -1.08
C ARG A 21 32.48 1.08 0.43
N GLY A 22 31.84 0.01 0.87
CA GLY A 22 31.74 -0.35 2.29
C GLY A 22 30.58 0.30 3.04
N GLU A 23 29.78 1.12 2.36
CA GLU A 23 28.57 1.71 2.91
C GLU A 23 27.38 0.76 2.74
N PHE A 24 26.56 0.64 3.79
CA PHE A 24 25.27 -0.04 3.75
C PHE A 24 24.15 0.96 4.03
N ARG A 25 23.44 1.37 2.97
CA ARG A 25 22.32 2.31 3.08
C ARG A 25 21.01 1.56 3.27
N VAL A 26 20.14 2.12 4.10
CA VAL A 26 18.77 1.63 4.31
C VAL A 26 17.82 2.79 4.02
N PHE A 27 16.84 2.54 3.16
CA PHE A 27 15.79 3.48 2.85
C PHE A 27 14.44 2.90 3.25
N ASN A 28 13.64 3.69 3.97
CA ASN A 28 12.23 3.39 4.15
C ASN A 28 11.51 3.77 2.85
N GLN A 29 11.10 2.80 2.04
CA GLN A 29 10.47 3.06 0.75
C GLN A 29 8.95 3.19 0.88
N LEU A 30 8.49 4.37 1.30
CA LEU A 30 7.08 4.76 1.32
C LEU A 30 6.94 6.27 1.12
N THR A 31 5.78 6.71 0.64
CA THR A 31 5.44 8.12 0.43
C THR A 31 4.45 8.64 1.46
N GLU A 32 3.49 7.80 1.88
CA GLU A 32 2.43 8.15 2.81
C GLU A 32 2.14 7.01 3.79
N SER A 33 1.58 7.33 4.95
CA SER A 33 1.09 6.35 5.92
C SER A 33 -0.42 6.45 6.04
N PHE A 34 -1.09 5.31 5.95
CA PHE A 34 -2.54 5.19 6.15
C PHE A 34 -2.81 3.95 6.99
N SER A 35 -3.77 4.05 7.90
CA SER A 35 -4.43 2.91 8.51
C SER A 35 -5.34 2.20 7.50
N VAL A 36 -5.68 0.94 7.78
CA VAL A 36 -6.65 0.19 6.97
C VAL A 36 -8.02 0.89 6.94
N GLY A 37 -8.42 1.49 8.07
CA GLY A 37 -9.68 2.23 8.18
C GLY A 37 -9.72 3.50 7.33
N GLU A 38 -8.63 4.27 7.27
CA GLU A 38 -8.51 5.44 6.41
C GLU A 38 -8.59 5.06 4.92
N LEU A 39 -7.94 3.98 4.51
CA LEU A 39 -8.02 3.47 3.14
C LEU A 39 -9.44 3.00 2.78
N ALA A 40 -10.08 2.23 3.67
CA ALA A 40 -11.45 1.76 3.45
C ALA A 40 -12.43 2.92 3.29
N LYS A 41 -12.31 3.93 4.16
CA LYS A 41 -13.11 5.15 4.08
C LYS A 41 -12.85 5.92 2.79
N LEU A 42 -11.58 6.14 2.43
CA LEU A 42 -11.23 6.87 1.21
C LEU A 42 -11.80 6.20 -0.06
N VAL A 43 -11.77 4.86 -0.11
CA VAL A 43 -12.38 4.09 -1.20
C VAL A 43 -13.90 4.27 -1.22
N ALA A 44 -14.57 4.15 -0.07
CA ALA A 44 -16.02 4.31 0.02
C ALA A 44 -16.49 5.74 -0.30
N ASP A 45 -15.74 6.75 0.12
CA ASP A 45 -16.02 8.16 -0.17
C ASP A 45 -15.83 8.46 -1.67
N THR A 46 -14.93 7.75 -2.36
CA THR A 46 -14.68 7.92 -3.80
C THR A 46 -15.69 7.16 -4.67
N HIS A 47 -16.26 6.05 -4.18
CA HIS A 47 -17.23 5.23 -4.91
C HIS A 47 -18.51 5.01 -4.08
N PRO A 48 -19.53 5.88 -4.25
CA PRO A 48 -20.78 5.81 -3.51
C PRO A 48 -21.49 4.46 -3.65
N GLY A 49 -22.03 3.94 -2.55
CA GLY A 49 -22.67 2.63 -2.50
C GLY A 49 -21.73 1.47 -2.16
N THR A 50 -20.44 1.74 -1.95
CA THR A 50 -19.50 0.76 -1.40
C THR A 50 -19.80 0.49 0.07
N GLU A 51 -19.95 -0.79 0.44
CA GLU A 51 -20.11 -1.23 1.83
C GLU A 51 -18.76 -1.62 2.45
N ILE A 52 -18.49 -1.13 3.66
CA ILE A 52 -17.33 -1.54 4.45
C ILE A 52 -17.75 -2.65 5.41
N THR A 53 -17.10 -3.81 5.31
CA THR A 53 -17.32 -4.94 6.23
C THR A 53 -16.09 -5.16 7.09
N HIS A 54 -16.29 -5.30 8.40
CA HIS A 54 -15.23 -5.66 9.35
C HIS A 54 -15.14 -7.18 9.48
N LEU A 55 -13.91 -7.71 9.44
CA LEU A 55 -13.63 -9.14 9.56
C LEU A 55 -12.80 -9.40 10.82
N ASP A 56 -13.00 -10.55 11.45
CA ASP A 56 -12.10 -11.01 12.50
C ASP A 56 -10.69 -11.17 11.93
N THR A 57 -9.70 -10.53 12.57
CA THR A 57 -8.33 -10.56 12.06
C THR A 57 -7.78 -11.98 12.11
N PRO A 58 -7.37 -12.55 10.97
CA PRO A 58 -6.73 -13.85 10.94
C PRO A 58 -5.28 -13.81 11.45
N ARG A 59 -4.72 -12.60 11.60
CA ARG A 59 -3.33 -12.34 11.99
C ARG A 59 -3.23 -12.12 13.49
N VAL A 60 -2.00 -12.15 13.99
CA VAL A 60 -1.68 -11.71 15.36
C VAL A 60 -0.86 -10.44 15.24
N GLU A 61 -1.54 -9.30 15.25
CA GLU A 61 -0.95 -7.96 15.14
C GLU A 61 -1.74 -6.97 16.01
N ALA A 62 -1.17 -5.80 16.28
CA ALA A 62 -1.87 -4.77 17.04
C ALA A 62 -2.85 -4.02 16.13
N ASP A 63 -4.14 -4.05 16.46
CA ASP A 63 -5.16 -3.32 15.69
C ASP A 63 -5.01 -1.80 15.79
N GLN A 64 -4.38 -1.32 16.88
CA GLN A 64 -4.04 0.08 17.09
C GLN A 64 -2.63 0.17 17.66
N HIS A 65 -1.78 0.97 17.02
CA HIS A 65 -0.43 1.26 17.50
C HIS A 65 0.02 2.64 17.00
N HIS A 66 0.95 3.26 17.72
CA HIS A 66 1.63 4.44 17.21
C HIS A 66 2.44 4.06 15.97
N TYR A 67 2.30 4.82 14.89
CA TYR A 67 3.02 4.59 13.65
C TYR A 67 3.53 5.91 13.08
N HIS A 68 4.82 6.13 13.21
CA HIS A 68 5.51 7.29 12.64
C HIS A 68 6.81 6.80 12.00
N VAL A 69 6.83 6.76 10.67
CA VAL A 69 7.98 6.30 9.89
C VAL A 69 8.62 7.49 9.19
N VAL A 70 9.92 7.69 9.41
CA VAL A 70 10.70 8.71 8.71
C VAL A 70 11.10 8.16 7.34
N SER A 71 10.69 8.84 6.28
CA SER A 71 10.98 8.48 4.88
C SER A 71 11.54 9.71 4.13
N THR A 72 12.77 10.12 4.45
CA THR A 72 13.41 11.29 3.82
C THR A 72 14.51 10.90 2.83
N GLY A 73 15.22 9.79 3.04
CA GLY A 73 16.39 9.43 2.22
C GLY A 73 16.12 9.38 0.71
N LEU A 74 14.99 8.83 0.28
CA LEU A 74 14.63 8.80 -1.16
C LEU A 74 14.20 10.19 -1.69
N ALA A 75 13.54 11.00 -0.86
CA ALA A 75 13.19 12.37 -1.21
C ALA A 75 14.45 13.25 -1.35
N GLU A 76 15.45 13.03 -0.49
CA GLU A 76 16.77 13.68 -0.56
C GLU A 76 17.53 13.31 -1.85
N LEU A 77 17.34 12.09 -2.37
CA LEU A 77 17.84 11.68 -3.69
C LEU A 77 17.06 12.26 -4.87
N GLY A 78 15.95 12.98 -4.61
CA GLY A 78 15.16 13.67 -5.63
C GLY A 78 13.84 13.00 -6.02
N LEU A 79 13.35 12.01 -5.24
CA LEU A 79 12.03 11.42 -5.46
C LEU A 79 10.94 12.49 -5.44
N ARG A 80 10.09 12.49 -6.47
CA ARG A 80 8.87 13.31 -6.53
C ARG A 80 7.65 12.39 -6.47
N PRO A 81 7.05 12.22 -5.28
CA PRO A 81 6.08 11.15 -5.05
C PRO A 81 4.75 11.41 -5.77
N HIS A 82 4.15 10.34 -6.25
CA HIS A 82 2.76 10.30 -6.68
C HIS A 82 1.89 9.95 -5.47
N LEU A 83 1.48 10.99 -4.74
CA LEU A 83 0.60 10.83 -3.57
C LEU A 83 -0.78 10.28 -3.97
N LEU A 84 -1.41 9.57 -3.04
CA LEU A 84 -2.74 9.01 -3.22
C LEU A 84 -3.76 10.13 -3.37
N ALA A 85 -4.34 10.25 -4.57
CA ALA A 85 -5.38 11.21 -4.89
C ALA A 85 -6.68 10.50 -5.26
N ALA A 86 -7.82 11.15 -5.03
CA ALA A 86 -9.14 10.61 -5.43
C ALA A 86 -9.19 10.23 -6.92
N THR A 87 -8.54 11.03 -7.79
CA THR A 87 -8.45 10.76 -9.23
C THR A 87 -7.72 9.45 -9.55
N LEU A 88 -6.69 9.08 -8.78
CA LEU A 88 -6.00 7.80 -8.93
C LEU A 88 -6.96 6.65 -8.61
N ILE A 89 -7.69 6.76 -7.50
CA ILE A 89 -8.68 5.76 -7.07
C ILE A 89 -9.79 5.61 -8.13
N THR A 90 -10.34 6.72 -8.64
CA THR A 90 -11.33 6.69 -9.73
C THR A 90 -10.81 5.95 -10.95
N SER A 91 -9.57 6.23 -11.38
CA SER A 91 -8.98 5.54 -12.54
C SER A 91 -8.77 4.03 -12.30
N MET A 92 -8.50 3.63 -11.06
CA MET A 92 -8.40 2.22 -10.68
C MET A 92 -9.76 1.52 -10.74
N PHE A 93 -10.83 2.18 -10.29
CA PHE A 93 -12.20 1.63 -10.37
C PHE A 93 -12.61 1.33 -11.81
N GLU A 94 -12.36 2.24 -12.75
CA GLU A 94 -12.66 2.00 -14.16
C GLU A 94 -11.95 0.74 -14.70
N LEU A 95 -10.71 0.50 -14.26
CA LEU A 95 -9.95 -0.70 -14.63
C LEU A 95 -10.53 -1.96 -13.99
N VAL A 96 -10.88 -1.89 -12.71
CA VAL A 96 -11.46 -3.02 -11.96
C VAL A 96 -12.81 -3.40 -12.54
N GLU A 97 -13.69 -2.45 -12.84
CA GLU A 97 -15.01 -2.68 -13.43
C GLU A 97 -14.91 -3.38 -14.79
N ARG A 98 -13.99 -2.94 -15.66
CA ARG A 98 -13.73 -3.59 -16.96
C ARG A 98 -13.35 -5.07 -16.84
N HIS A 99 -12.77 -5.46 -15.71
CA HIS A 99 -12.31 -6.82 -15.46
C HIS A 99 -13.08 -7.55 -14.34
N ALA A 100 -14.20 -6.98 -13.86
CA ALA A 100 -14.94 -7.50 -12.72
C ALA A 100 -15.43 -8.94 -12.92
N GLY A 101 -15.77 -9.32 -14.15
CA GLY A 101 -16.18 -10.69 -14.50
C GLY A 101 -15.09 -11.75 -14.29
N ARG A 102 -13.82 -11.35 -14.09
CA ARG A 102 -12.69 -12.25 -13.84
C ARG A 102 -12.40 -12.44 -12.35
N VAL A 103 -13.12 -11.75 -11.46
CA VAL A 103 -12.87 -11.79 -10.02
C VAL A 103 -13.37 -13.12 -9.45
N ASN A 104 -12.46 -13.91 -8.90
CA ASN A 104 -12.82 -15.07 -8.09
C ASN A 104 -13.20 -14.61 -6.67
N ARG A 105 -14.50 -14.47 -6.40
CA ARG A 105 -15.01 -14.01 -5.10
C ARG A 105 -14.60 -14.91 -3.93
N ALA A 106 -14.43 -16.21 -4.16
CA ALA A 106 -13.99 -17.15 -3.11
C ALA A 106 -12.56 -16.87 -2.62
N ALA A 107 -11.73 -16.17 -3.42
CA ALA A 107 -10.36 -15.82 -3.06
C ALA A 107 -10.23 -14.46 -2.35
N LEU A 108 -11.33 -13.71 -2.18
CA LEU A 108 -11.29 -12.38 -1.53
C LEU A 108 -11.16 -12.48 0.00
N LEU A 109 -11.70 -13.53 0.61
CA LEU A 109 -11.66 -13.73 2.05
C LEU A 109 -10.35 -14.41 2.47
N PRO A 110 -9.75 -14.01 3.61
CA PRO A 110 -8.55 -14.66 4.11
C PRO A 110 -8.85 -16.12 4.50
N ALA A 111 -8.02 -17.05 4.03
CA ALA A 111 -8.20 -18.49 4.25
C ALA A 111 -7.30 -19.07 5.36
N MET A 112 -6.33 -18.30 5.87
CA MET A 112 -5.30 -18.78 6.80
C MET A 112 -5.39 -18.02 8.12
N GLN A 113 -5.43 -18.73 9.25
CA GLN A 113 -5.38 -18.13 10.59
C GLN A 113 -4.03 -18.40 11.25
N TRP A 114 -3.32 -17.35 11.67
CA TRP A 114 -1.99 -17.45 12.27
C TRP A 114 -1.95 -18.21 13.60
N ARG A 115 -3.08 -18.21 14.32
CA ARG A 115 -3.23 -18.93 15.60
C ARG A 115 -3.43 -20.43 15.43
N LEU A 116 -3.75 -20.88 14.22
CA LEU A 116 -3.98 -22.29 13.92
C LEU A 116 -2.76 -22.88 13.20
N PRO A 117 -2.39 -24.15 13.46
CA PRO A 117 -1.37 -24.82 12.68
C PRO A 117 -1.79 -24.87 11.20
N GLY A 118 -0.83 -24.70 10.28
CA GLY A 118 -1.07 -24.86 8.85
C GLY A 118 -1.65 -26.26 8.57
N ARG A 119 -2.75 -26.31 7.82
CA ARG A 119 -3.29 -27.56 7.27
C ARG A 119 -2.48 -28.03 6.08
#